data_AF-A0A950NYH7-F1
#
_entry.id   AF-A0A950NYH7-F1
#
_cell.length_a   1.000
_cell.length_b   1.000
_cell.length_c   1.000
_cell.angle_alpha   90.00
_cell.angle_beta   90.00
_cell.angle_gamma   90.00
#
_symmetry.space_group_name_H-M   'P 1'
#
loop_
_entity.id
_entity.type
_entity.pdbx_description
1 polymer ?
#
loop_
_entity_poly.entity_id
_entity_poly.type
_entity_poly.pdbx_seq_one_letter_code
_entity_poly.pdbx_strand_id
1 'polypeptide(L)' 'ERGHHRVTIDPAAANAAAIRAYEKAGFTRVGVMRGYERDVDGNGWHDGLLMELLAGEELA' A
#
# COMPACT_ATOMS: atom_id res chain seq x y z
N GLU A 1 13.55 16.74 2.19
CA GLU A 1 13.54 15.26 2.21
C GLU A 1 13.99 14.75 3.58
N ARG A 2 13.47 13.62 4.06
CA ARG A 2 13.83 13.05 5.38
C ARG A 2 14.87 11.92 5.31
N GLY A 3 15.41 11.63 4.12
CA GLY A 3 16.41 10.56 3.91
C GLY A 3 15.86 9.14 4.03
N HIS A 4 14.56 8.93 3.79
CA HIS A 4 13.97 7.60 3.82
C HIS A 4 14.36 6.80 2.56
N HIS A 5 14.90 5.59 2.75
CA HIS A 5 15.25 4.69 1.65
C HIS A 5 14.03 3.93 1.10
N ARG A 6 13.06 3.61 1.96
CA ARG A 6 11.84 2.89 1.62
C ARG A 6 10.65 3.49 2.36
N VAL A 7 9.54 3.65 1.66
CA VAL A 7 8.25 4.00 2.24
C VAL A 7 7.27 2.89 1.89
N THR A 8 6.52 2.39 2.87
CA THR A 8 5.50 1.37 2.66
C THR A 8 4.12 1.91 2.99
N ILE A 9 3.12 1.42 2.28
CA ILE A 9 1.70 1.64 2.52
C ILE A 9 0.93 0.35 2.27
N ASP A 10 -0.25 0.27 2.84
CA ASP A 10 -1.01 -0.97 3.00
C ASP A 10 -2.52 -0.73 2.82
N PRO A 11 -2.99 -0.19 1.67
CA PRO A 11 -4.42 -0.05 1.44
C PRO A 11 -5.15 -1.39 1.51
N ALA A 12 -6.42 -1.37 1.91
CA ALA A 12 -7.33 -2.50 1.73
C ALA A 12 -7.27 -3.01 0.27
N ALA A 13 -7.09 -4.32 0.08
CA ALA A 13 -6.87 -4.93 -1.23
C ALA A 13 -8.05 -4.71 -2.20
N ALA A 14 -9.24 -4.49 -1.66
CA ALA A 14 -10.45 -4.17 -2.43
C ALA A 14 -10.54 -2.69 -2.86
N ASN A 15 -9.69 -1.79 -2.32
CA ASN A 15 -9.72 -0.36 -2.61
C ASN A 15 -8.96 -0.02 -3.90
N ALA A 16 -9.53 -0.42 -5.04
CA ALA A 16 -8.92 -0.21 -6.34
C ALA A 16 -8.65 1.28 -6.68
N ALA A 17 -9.42 2.21 -6.10
CA ALA A 17 -9.22 3.64 -6.31
C ALA A 17 -7.93 4.14 -5.64
N ALA A 18 -7.70 3.78 -4.38
CA ALA A 18 -6.49 4.14 -3.65
C ALA A 18 -5.26 3.48 -4.29
N ILE A 19 -5.35 2.19 -4.62
CA ILE A 19 -4.27 1.43 -5.26
C ILE A 19 -3.78 2.12 -6.55
N ARG A 20 -4.70 2.51 -7.45
CA ARG A 20 -4.34 3.25 -8.67
C ARG A 20 -3.72 4.62 -8.39
N ALA A 21 -4.18 5.32 -7.35
CA ALA A 21 -3.61 6.61 -6.97
C ALA A 21 -2.16 6.44 -6.48
N TYR A 22 -1.88 5.41 -5.70
CA TYR A 22 -0.53 5.11 -5.21
C TYR A 22 0.41 4.64 -6.31
N GLU A 23 -0.06 3.82 -7.25
CA GLU A 23 0.70 3.47 -8.46
C GLU A 23 1.12 4.72 -9.23
N LYS A 24 0.20 5.66 -9.42
CA LYS A 24 0.50 6.94 -10.08
C LYS A 24 1.51 7.79 -9.29
N ALA A 25 1.55 7.63 -7.97
CA ALA A 25 2.53 8.28 -7.10
C ALA A 25 3.89 7.55 -7.06
N GLY A 26 4.06 6.46 -7.83
CA GLY A 26 5.31 5.71 -7.95
C GLY A 26 5.40 4.45 -7.10
N PHE A 27 4.37 4.14 -6.29
CA PHE A 27 4.40 2.93 -5.47
C PHE A 27 4.19 1.68 -6.32
N THR A 28 4.93 0.62 -6.00
CA THR A 28 4.82 -0.69 -6.65
C THR A 28 4.14 -1.70 -5.72
N ARG A 29 3.47 -2.70 -6.29
CA ARG A 29 2.82 -3.77 -5.52
C ARG A 29 3.86 -4.79 -5.07
N VAL A 30 3.84 -5.15 -3.79
CA VAL A 30 4.72 -6.18 -3.21
C VAL A 30 3.96 -7.50 -3.02
N GLY A 31 2.79 -7.45 -2.36
CA GLY A 31 2.01 -8.66 -2.11
C GLY A 31 0.79 -8.43 -1.23
N VAL A 32 -0.14 -9.40 -1.26
CA VAL A 32 -1.37 -9.36 -0.45
C VAL A 32 -1.10 -9.99 0.92
N MET A 33 -1.44 -9.26 1.97
CA MET A 33 -1.45 -9.68 3.36
C MET A 33 -2.87 -10.11 3.73
N ARG A 34 -3.08 -11.42 3.96
CA ARG A 34 -4.41 -11.99 4.19
C ARG A 34 -4.94 -11.67 5.58
N GLY A 35 -6.18 -11.17 5.68
CA GLY A 35 -6.83 -10.83 6.96
C GLY A 35 -6.00 -9.87 7.82
N TYR A 36 -5.40 -8.87 7.17
CA TYR A 36 -4.38 -8.00 7.74
C TYR A 36 -4.97 -6.90 8.65
N GLU A 37 -6.03 -6.26 8.20
CA GLU A 37 -6.68 -5.16 8.93
C GLU A 37 -8.06 -5.60 9.42
N ARG A 38 -8.39 -5.19 10.65
CA ARG A 38 -9.71 -5.40 11.22
C ARG A 38 -10.60 -4.23 10.82
N ASP A 39 -11.83 -4.54 10.40
CA ASP A 39 -12.80 -3.51 10.04
C ASP A 39 -13.03 -2.55 11.22
N VAL A 40 -13.36 -1.29 10.91
CA VAL A 40 -13.57 -0.23 11.91
C VAL A 40 -14.69 -0.59 12.90
N ASP A 41 -15.69 -1.33 12.43
CA ASP A 41 -16.79 -1.83 13.27
C ASP A 41 -16.42 -3.08 14.10
N GLY A 42 -15.24 -3.64 13.87
CA GLY A 42 -14.70 -4.81 14.54
C GLY A 42 -15.29 -6.14 14.10
N ASN A 43 -16.19 -6.18 13.12
CA ASN A 43 -16.95 -7.38 12.78
C ASN A 43 -16.26 -8.28 11.73
N GLY A 44 -15.19 -7.80 11.11
CA GLY A 44 -14.50 -8.51 10.06
C GLY A 44 -13.02 -8.22 9.99
N TRP A 45 -12.37 -8.97 9.12
CA TRP A 45 -10.99 -8.77 8.71
C TRP A 45 -10.97 -8.69 7.19
N HIS A 46 -10.11 -7.85 6.65
CA HIS A 46 -9.91 -7.76 5.21
C HIS A 46 -8.43 -7.80 4.84
N ASP A 47 -8.19 -8.19 3.60
CA ASP A 47 -6.85 -8.27 3.04
C ASP A 47 -6.28 -6.87 2.83
N GLY A 48 -5.00 -6.69 3.16
CA GLY A 48 -4.23 -5.50 2.82
C GLY A 48 -3.31 -5.78 1.63
N LEU A 49 -3.07 -4.80 0.77
CA LEU A 49 -2.06 -4.89 -0.29
C LEU A 49 -0.83 -4.09 0.14
N LEU A 50 0.28 -4.78 0.45
CA LEU A 50 1.54 -4.10 0.70
C LEU A 50 2.06 -3.49 -0.61
N MET A 51 2.33 -2.19 -0.57
CA MET A 51 2.97 -1.44 -1.63
C MET A 51 4.18 -0.69 -1.09
N GLU A 52 5.14 -0.39 -1.96
CA GLU A 52 6.37 0.30 -1.56
C GLU A 52 6.84 1.33 -2.57
N LEU A 53 7.62 2.29 -2.08
CA LEU A 53 8.38 3.26 -2.85
C LEU A 53 9.84 3.17 -2.39
N LEU A 54 10.76 2.92 -3.31
CA LEU A 54 12.20 2.85 -3.05
C LEU A 54 12.89 4.08 -3.63
N ALA A 55 13.76 4.70 -2.83
CA ALA A 55 14.56 5.82 -3.27
C ALA A 55 15.41 5.41 -4.48
N GLY A 56 15.31 6.16 -5.58
CA GLY A 56 16.03 5.89 -6.83
C GLY A 56 15.27 5.03 -7.86
N GLU A 57 14.07 4.53 -7.51
CA GLU A 57 13.15 3.86 -8.45
C GLU A 57 11.91 4.73 -8.77
N GLU A 58 11.87 5.95 -8.24
CA GLU A 58 10.84 6.93 -8.56
C GLU A 58 10.93 7.31 -10.04
N LEU A 59 9.81 7.17 -10.77
CA LEU A 59 9.72 7.62 -12.16
C LEU A 59 10.07 9.11 -12.22
N ALA A 60 11.10 9.44 -13.02
CA ALA A 60 11.49 10.82 -13.31
C ALA A 60 10.35 11.66 -13.91
#